data_AF-A0A1M6CTL3-F1
#
_entry.id   AF-A0A1M6CTL3-F1
#
_cell.length_a   1.000
_cell.length_b   1.000
_cell.length_c   1.000
_cell.angle_alpha   90.00
_cell.angle_beta   90.00
_cell.angle_gamma   90.00
#
_symmetry.space_group_name_H-M   'P 1'
#
loop_
_entity.id
_entity.type
_entity.pdbx_description
1 polymer ?
#
loop_
_entity_poly.entity_id
_entity_poly.type
_entity_poly.pdbx_seq_one_letter_code
_entity_poly.pdbx_strand_id
1 'polypeptide(L)'
;MIRCDQLINYLKSLKTECRDSTKAMLKTGEHLLAMNDTERNDYLKKYADLVAEVNNTSSTTDEVVEEKVDVNRENNLICPRCGGQLVLRTAKQGSNAGNQLYGCSNYPKCRFIKNLE
;
A
#
# COMPACT_ATOMS: atom_id res chain seq x y z
N MET A 1 -10.19 -14.73 -0.97
CA MET A 1 -11.09 -13.67 -0.48
C MET A 1 -11.99 -13.24 -1.62
N ILE A 2 -13.29 -13.49 -1.54
CA ILE A 2 -14.25 -13.12 -2.61
C ILE A 2 -14.42 -11.59 -2.56
N ARG A 3 -14.34 -10.90 -3.72
CA ARG A 3 -14.58 -9.44 -3.77
C ARG A 3 -16.06 -9.15 -3.50
N CYS A 4 -16.37 -8.06 -2.81
CA CYS A 4 -17.75 -7.67 -2.48
C CYS A 4 -18.68 -7.68 -3.71
N ASP A 5 -18.19 -7.25 -4.87
CA ASP A 5 -18.96 -7.21 -6.12
C ASP A 5 -19.37 -8.61 -6.62
N GLN A 6 -18.51 -9.61 -6.43
CA GLN A 6 -18.79 -10.99 -6.84
C GLN A 6 -19.87 -11.62 -5.96
N LEU A 7 -19.85 -11.30 -4.66
CA LEU A 7 -20.87 -11.73 -3.71
C LEU A 7 -22.24 -11.10 -4.04
N ILE A 8 -22.26 -9.80 -4.38
CA ILE A 8 -23.50 -9.08 -4.73
C ILE A 8 -24.13 -9.67 -5.99
N ASN A 9 -23.33 -9.98 -7.01
CA ASN A 9 -23.83 -10.55 -8.26
C ASN A 9 -24.37 -11.98 -8.05
N TYR A 10 -23.72 -12.78 -7.21
CA TYR A 10 -24.19 -14.11 -6.84
C TYR A 10 -25.51 -14.09 -6.05
N LEU A 11 -25.66 -13.16 -5.11
CA LEU A 11 -26.91 -12.99 -4.37
C LEU A 11 -28.07 -12.54 -5.28
N LYS A 12 -27.77 -11.71 -6.28
CA LYS A 12 -28.77 -11.30 -7.28
C LYS A 12 -29.21 -12.46 -8.16
N SER A 13 -28.30 -13.35 -8.58
CA SER A 13 -28.65 -14.54 -9.36
C SER A 13 -29.45 -15.56 -8.55
N LEU A 14 -29.17 -15.70 -7.25
CA LEU A 14 -29.98 -16.54 -6.36
C LEU A 14 -31.41 -16.02 -6.17
N LYS A 15 -31.61 -14.69 -6.18
CA LYS A 15 -32.94 -14.08 -6.06
C LYS A 15 -33.80 -14.29 -7.32
N THR A 16 -33.17 -14.42 -8.49
CA THR A 16 -33.87 -14.64 -9.75
C THR A 16 -34.34 -16.08 -9.95
N GLU A 17 -33.79 -17.03 -9.20
CA GLU A 17 -34.12 -18.47 -9.34
C GLU A 17 -35.05 -19.02 -8.25
N CYS A 18 -35.48 -18.24 -7.27
CA CYS A 18 -36.25 -18.81 -6.15
C CYS A 18 -37.76 -18.84 -6.40
N ARG A 19 -38.21 -19.96 -6.98
CA ARG A 19 -39.56 -20.51 -6.76
C ARG A 19 -39.51 -21.82 -5.95
N ASP A 20 -38.38 -22.13 -5.32
CA ASP A 20 -38.05 -23.49 -4.90
C ASP A 20 -38.20 -23.77 -3.40
N SER A 21 -38.62 -25.01 -3.12
CA SER A 21 -38.83 -25.62 -1.80
C SER A 21 -37.66 -25.35 -0.83
N THR A 22 -37.98 -25.12 0.45
CA THR A 22 -37.04 -24.92 1.57
C THR A 22 -35.86 -25.89 1.58
N LYS A 23 -36.02 -27.10 1.04
CA LYS A 23 -34.98 -28.12 0.89
C LYS A 23 -33.86 -27.72 -0.08
N ALA A 24 -34.18 -27.02 -1.18
CA ALA A 24 -33.19 -26.52 -2.13
C ALA A 24 -32.33 -25.41 -1.51
N MET A 25 -32.96 -24.51 -0.75
CA MET A 25 -32.25 -23.45 -0.03
C MET A 25 -31.28 -24.01 1.02
N LEU A 26 -31.71 -25.03 1.77
CA LEU A 26 -30.87 -25.74 2.74
C LEU A 26 -29.65 -26.38 2.09
N LYS A 27 -29.85 -27.09 0.96
CA LYS A 27 -28.75 -27.72 0.22
C LYS A 27 -27.73 -26.70 -0.29
N THR A 28 -28.22 -25.56 -0.79
CA THR A 28 -27.35 -24.47 -1.23
C THR A 28 -26.61 -23.84 -0.06
N GLY A 29 -27.26 -23.69 1.10
CA GLY A 29 -26.63 -23.20 2.33
C GLY A 29 -25.51 -24.11 2.84
N GLU A 30 -25.75 -25.41 2.89
CA GLU A 30 -24.74 -26.43 3.26
C GLU A 30 -23.54 -26.41 2.30
N HIS A 31 -23.80 -26.27 1.00
CA HIS A 31 -22.74 -26.18 -0.01
C HIS A 31 -21.83 -24.95 0.18
N LEU A 32 -22.42 -23.79 0.45
CA LEU A 32 -21.67 -22.55 0.69
C LEU A 32 -20.86 -22.61 2.00
N LEU A 33 -21.41 -23.22 3.05
CA LEU A 33 -20.69 -23.44 4.30
C LEU A 33 -19.49 -24.37 4.10
N ALA A 34 -19.62 -25.42 3.29
CA ALA A 34 -18.52 -26.33 2.97
C ALA A 34 -17.41 -25.66 2.14
N MET A 35 -17.74 -24.64 1.36
CA MET A 35 -16.77 -23.84 0.60
C MET A 35 -16.03 -22.81 1.45
N ASN A 36 -16.51 -22.51 2.65
CA ASN A 36 -15.87 -21.55 3.53
C ASN A 36 -14.73 -22.24 4.29
N ASP A 37 -13.53 -22.17 3.73
CA ASP A 37 -12.30 -22.60 4.38
C ASP A 37 -12.15 -21.87 5.73
N THR A 38 -12.16 -22.65 6.82
CA THR A 38 -12.10 -22.13 8.19
C THR A 38 -10.73 -21.58 8.54
N GLU A 39 -9.70 -21.98 7.80
CA GLU A 39 -8.35 -21.47 8.02
C GLU A 39 -8.21 -20.09 7.36
N ARG A 40 -8.33 -19.06 8.20
CA ARG A 40 -7.96 -17.69 7.81
C ARG A 40 -6.49 -17.70 7.43
N ASN A 41 -6.20 -17.49 6.14
CA ASN A 41 -4.85 -17.23 5.66
C ASN A 41 -4.19 -16.15 6.53
N ASP A 42 -3.23 -16.55 7.37
CA ASP A 42 -2.54 -15.66 8.28
C ASP A 42 -1.38 -14.99 7.54
N TYR A 43 -1.70 -13.84 6.96
CA TYR A 43 -0.72 -13.01 6.25
C TYR A 43 0.43 -12.55 7.15
N LEU A 44 0.25 -12.51 8.48
CA LEU A 44 1.33 -12.15 9.41
C LEU A 44 2.38 -13.25 9.47
N LYS A 45 1.95 -14.52 9.52
CA LYS A 45 2.87 -15.67 9.47
C LYS A 45 3.64 -15.69 8.16
N LYS A 46 2.94 -15.56 7.03
CA LYS A 46 3.57 -15.48 5.70
C LYS A 46 4.57 -14.34 5.60
N TYR A 47 4.25 -13.17 6.16
CA TYR A 47 5.16 -12.02 6.18
C TYR A 47 6.39 -12.29 7.04
N ALA A 48 6.22 -12.88 8.24
CA ALA A 48 7.33 -13.23 9.12
C ALA A 48 8.31 -14.21 8.46
N ASP A 49 7.78 -15.23 7.77
CA ASP A 49 8.58 -16.21 7.03
C ASP A 49 9.40 -15.53 5.92
N LEU A 50 8.76 -14.66 5.12
CA LEU A 50 9.44 -13.90 4.06
C LEU A 50 10.55 -12.97 4.60
N VAL A 51 10.30 -12.30 5.72
CA VAL A 51 11.32 -11.44 6.36
C VAL A 51 12.49 -12.27 6.86
N ALA A 52 12.24 -13.45 7.42
CA ALA A 52 13.29 -14.37 7.83
C ALA A 52 14.13 -14.85 6.64
N GLU A 53 13.50 -15.17 5.51
CA GLU A 53 14.20 -15.55 4.27
C GLU A 53 15.11 -14.42 3.74
N VAL A 54 14.60 -13.18 3.67
CA VAL A 54 15.37 -12.01 3.22
C VAL A 54 16.59 -11.76 4.10
N ASN A 55 16.43 -11.87 5.42
CA ASN A 55 17.54 -11.66 6.36
C ASN A 55 18.61 -12.76 6.28
N ASN A 56 18.23 -13.97 5.87
CA ASN A 56 19.17 -15.08 5.65
C ASN A 56 19.90 -14.99 4.29
N THR A 57 19.43 -14.16 3.35
CA THR A 57 20.12 -13.93 2.06
C THR A 57 21.20 -12.84 2.11
N SER A 58 21.42 -12.20 3.26
CA SER A 58 22.39 -11.10 3.44
C SER A 58 23.87 -11.53 3.55
N SER A 59 24.24 -12.75 3.13
CA SER A 59 25.63 -13.23 3.24
C SER A 59 26.47 -13.15 1.95
N THR A 60 25.94 -12.69 0.81
CA THR A 60 26.77 -12.40 -0.38
C THR A 60 26.18 -11.28 -1.24
N THR A 61 26.47 -10.03 -0.89
CA THR A 61 27.13 -9.02 -1.75
C THR A 61 27.41 -7.81 -0.87
N ASP A 62 28.51 -7.90 -0.12
CA ASP A 62 29.27 -6.74 0.33
C ASP A 62 29.91 -6.09 -0.91
N GLU A 63 29.33 -5.01 -1.43
CA GLU A 63 30.13 -3.93 -1.99
C GLU A 63 29.75 -2.63 -1.30
N VAL A 64 30.68 -2.24 -0.43
CA VAL A 64 30.79 -0.97 0.26
C VAL A 64 30.87 0.16 -0.77
N VAL A 65 29.87 1.02 -0.81
CA VAL A 65 30.09 2.45 -1.11
C VAL A 65 29.72 3.24 0.13
N GLU A 66 30.78 3.64 0.85
CA GLU A 66 30.76 4.72 1.82
C GLU A 66 30.22 5.98 1.15
N GLU A 67 28.99 6.37 1.45
CA GLU A 67 28.67 7.79 1.49
C GLU A 67 27.85 8.08 2.74
N LYS A 68 28.34 9.07 3.48
CA LYS A 68 28.03 9.32 4.89
C LYS A 68 26.53 9.56 5.06
N VAL A 69 25.83 8.57 5.61
CA VAL A 69 24.43 8.73 6.00
C VAL A 69 24.40 9.60 7.26
N ASP A 70 24.29 10.90 7.06
CA ASP A 70 23.98 11.85 8.12
C ASP A 70 22.62 11.48 8.72
N VAL A 71 22.66 11.09 10.00
CA VAL A 71 21.52 10.68 10.80
C VAL A 71 20.75 11.93 11.20
N ASN A 72 20.02 12.53 10.25
CA ASN A 72 19.04 13.55 10.56
C ASN A 72 17.63 13.00 10.36
N ARG A 73 17.00 12.63 11.48
CA ARG A 73 15.61 12.17 11.59
C ARG A 73 14.64 13.32 11.31
N GLU A 74 14.54 13.74 10.06
CA GLU A 74 13.51 14.68 9.66
C GLU A 74 12.59 14.01 8.66
N ASN A 75 11.42 13.61 9.19
CA ASN A 75 10.15 13.36 8.51
C ASN A 75 10.26 13.03 7.02
N ASN A 76 9.90 11.80 6.64
CA ASN A 76 9.67 11.40 5.25
C ASN A 76 8.62 12.32 4.57
N LEU A 77 9.08 13.49 4.13
CA LEU A 77 8.29 14.51 3.48
C LEU A 77 8.15 14.07 2.04
N ILE A 78 7.13 13.27 1.79
CA ILE A 78 6.81 12.74 0.47
C ILE A 78 5.93 13.75 -0.27
N CYS A 79 6.24 13.98 -1.54
CA CYS A 79 5.46 14.84 -2.42
C CYS A 79 4.10 14.19 -2.72
N PRO A 80 2.96 14.83 -2.40
CA PRO A 80 1.63 14.26 -2.65
C PRO A 80 1.27 14.21 -4.15
N ARG A 81 2.05 14.88 -5.02
CA ARG A 81 1.78 14.93 -6.47
C ARG A 81 2.45 13.78 -7.23
N CYS A 82 3.65 13.37 -6.82
CA CYS A 82 4.45 12.40 -7.58
C CYS A 82 5.12 11.32 -6.73
N GLY A 83 4.98 11.36 -5.41
CA GLY A 83 5.63 10.41 -4.49
C GLY A 83 7.13 10.62 -4.30
N GLY A 84 7.76 11.58 -4.99
CA GLY A 84 9.17 11.91 -4.80
C GLY A 84 9.45 12.62 -3.47
N GLN A 85 10.70 12.60 -3.01
CA GLN A 85 11.11 13.26 -1.77
C GLN A 85 11.01 14.79 -1.88
N LEU A 86 10.53 15.45 -0.82
CA LEU A 86 10.65 16.89 -0.66
C LEU A 86 11.97 17.21 0.03
N VAL A 87 12.69 18.18 -0.52
CA VAL A 87 13.98 18.63 -0.03
C VAL A 87 13.92 20.11 0.33
N LEU A 88 14.63 20.49 1.39
CA LEU A 88 14.73 21.89 1.81
C LEU A 88 15.53 22.68 0.76
N ARG A 89 14.96 23.77 0.26
CA ARG A 89 15.59 24.67 -0.72
C ARG A 89 15.31 26.12 -0.36
N THR A 90 16.26 26.99 -0.66
CA THR A 90 16.05 28.44 -0.55
C THR A 90 15.45 28.98 -1.84
N ALA A 91 14.35 29.73 -1.73
CA ALA A 91 13.74 30.41 -2.86
C ALA A 91 14.68 31.46 -3.43
N LYS A 92 14.98 31.37 -4.74
CA LYS A 92 15.89 32.30 -5.42
C LYS A 92 15.19 33.55 -5.97
N GLN A 93 13.88 33.47 -6.24
CA GLN A 93 13.11 34.51 -6.95
C GLN A 93 11.66 34.53 -6.45
N GLY A 94 10.99 35.68 -6.59
CA GLY A 94 9.60 35.90 -6.21
C GLY A 94 9.43 36.52 -4.82
N SER A 95 8.18 36.58 -4.34
CA SER A 95 7.82 37.20 -3.04
C SER A 95 8.44 36.51 -1.82
N ASN A 96 8.81 35.24 -1.96
CA ASN A 96 9.43 34.44 -0.90
C ASN A 96 10.95 34.31 -1.08
N ALA A 97 11.58 35.12 -1.95
CA ALA A 97 13.02 35.04 -2.19
C ALA A 97 13.81 35.22 -0.88
N GLY A 98 14.74 34.30 -0.60
CA GLY A 98 15.49 34.24 0.64
C GLY A 98 14.91 33.31 1.70
N ASN A 99 13.62 32.95 1.61
CA ASN A 99 13.01 32.01 2.55
C ASN A 99 13.30 30.56 2.17
N GLN A 100 13.36 29.69 3.18
CA GLN A 100 13.44 28.25 2.99
C GLN A 100 12.06 27.68 2.70
N LEU A 101 12.01 26.69 1.81
CA LEU A 101 10.80 25.96 1.42
C LEU A 101 11.15 24.51 1.12
N TYR A 102 10.16 23.63 1.21
CA TYR A 102 10.29 22.25 0.77
C TYR A 102 9.87 22.15 -0.71
N GLY A 103 10.84 21.85 -1.58
CA GLY A 103 10.60 21.63 -3.00
C GLY A 103 10.73 20.16 -3.38
N CYS A 104 9.97 19.69 -4.36
CA CYS A 104 10.11 18.32 -4.86
C CYS A 104 11.48 18.08 -5.52
N SER A 105 12.10 16.93 -5.20
CA SER A 105 13.36 16.48 -5.80
C SER A 105 13.24 16.31 -7.32
N ASN A 106 12.08 15.90 -7.82
CA ASN A 106 11.79 15.68 -9.25
C ASN A 106 11.58 16.99 -10.05
N TYR A 107 11.88 18.18 -9.52
CA TYR A 107 11.88 19.41 -10.31
C TYR A 107 12.90 19.30 -11.47
N PRO A 108 12.59 19.73 -12.72
CA PRO A 108 11.45 20.56 -13.13
C PRO A 108 10.16 19.80 -13.47
N LYS A 109 10.19 18.46 -13.47
CA LYS A 109 9.03 17.60 -13.83
C LYS A 109 7.90 17.72 -12.81
N CYS A 110 8.25 17.88 -11.52
CA CYS A 110 7.29 18.15 -10.46
C CYS A 110 7.62 19.50 -9.79
N ARG A 111 6.68 20.46 -9.88
CA ARG A 111 6.82 21.83 -9.34
C ARG A 111 6.09 22.02 -7.99
N PHE A 112 5.83 20.94 -7.27
CA PHE A 112 5.20 21.03 -5.95
C PHE A 112 6.16 21.67 -4.94
N ILE A 113 5.61 22.59 -4.13
CA ILE A 113 6.32 23.35 -3.11
C ILE A 113 5.44 23.36 -1.85
N LYS A 114 6.06 23.22 -0.69
CA LYS A 114 5.45 23.45 0.63
C LYS A 114 6.27 24.52 1.35
N ASN A 115 5.65 25.66 1.66
CA ASN A 115 6.32 26.71 2.42
C ASN A 115 6.51 26.25 3.87
N LEU A 116 7.62 26.66 4.48
CA LEU A 116 7.76 26.67 5.94
C LEU A 116 7.11 27.98 6.41
N GLU A 117 6.06 27.88 7.21
CA GLU A 117 5.42 29.04 7.85
C GLU A 117 6.31 29.65 8.93
#